data_AF-A0A955VTN9-F1
#
_entry.id   AF-A0A955VTN9-F1
#
_cell.length_a   1.000
_cell.length_b   1.000
_cell.length_c   1.000
_cell.angle_alpha   90.00
_cell.angle_beta   90.00
_cell.angle_gamma   90.00
#
_symmetry.space_group_name_H-M   'P 1'
#
loop_
_entity.id
_entity.type
_entity.pdbx_description
1 polymer ?
#
loop_
_entity_poly.entity_id
_entity_poly.type
_entity_poly.pdbx_seq_one_letter_code
_entity_poly.pdbx_strand_id
1 'polypeptide(L)'
;MTLGRLVALVGQNVSRSKKNFFMSAIGIVVGISTFVFFIGLSEGIKDVVLGRIFLVDQVEVVQKKLDTGFMQLGGGRILDDAAAADLASIPGVKSVSPKMKFAFPTRGYGGENLFGKTIWAEIIADGIEPALVEGELDKPGEFADFDAEIACAADGSGCPDGRSCQAGQCIKQACTYDEKTWLTSCPGLSYCAEDTGACEMPIPALASNQLLELYNGSLATALSNSKTRMPKLSKSAVLGFQLNLTLGKSFLGRADKARPLTRRVRLVGFSDKAISVGITIPIAYVQRFNDRFGGAEAASTYHSIVLRVADQTEVPAIVAQVRQRGFELADSTENAER
;
A
#
# COMPACT_ATOMS: atom_id res chain seq x y z
N MET A 1 -43.18 51.30 22.65
CA MET A 1 -41.84 51.25 23.29
C MET A 1 -40.79 51.12 22.18
N THR A 2 -39.74 51.94 22.20
CA THR A 2 -38.68 51.87 21.18
C THR A 2 -37.64 50.82 21.58
N LEU A 3 -37.11 50.06 20.60
CA LEU A 3 -36.15 48.98 20.82
C LEU A 3 -34.93 49.43 21.65
N GLY A 4 -34.47 50.67 21.46
CA GLY A 4 -33.38 51.25 22.23
C GLY A 4 -33.66 51.41 23.73
N ARG A 5 -34.90 51.72 24.12
CA ARG A 5 -35.28 51.81 25.55
C ARG A 5 -35.36 50.44 26.20
N LEU A 6 -35.76 49.40 25.45
CA LEU A 6 -35.76 48.01 25.92
C LEU A 6 -34.35 47.49 26.16
N VAL A 7 -33.41 47.73 25.23
CA VAL A 7 -32.01 47.33 25.39
C VAL A 7 -31.35 48.05 26.57
N ALA A 8 -31.63 49.34 26.77
CA ALA A 8 -31.12 50.09 27.92
C ALA A 8 -31.63 49.53 29.26
N LEU A 9 -32.91 49.14 29.33
CA LEU A 9 -33.51 48.49 30.50
C LEU A 9 -32.88 47.12 30.78
N VAL A 10 -32.68 46.29 29.75
CA VAL A 10 -32.02 44.99 29.87
C VAL A 10 -30.57 45.17 30.35
N GLY A 11 -29.83 46.12 29.78
CA GLY A 11 -28.45 46.43 30.19
C GLY A 11 -28.35 46.88 31.65
N GLN A 12 -29.26 47.74 32.11
CA GLN A 12 -29.34 48.12 33.52
C GLN A 12 -29.62 46.92 34.44
N ASN A 13 -30.51 46.02 34.02
CA ASN A 13 -30.88 44.84 34.82
C ASN A 13 -29.73 43.80 34.89
N VAL A 14 -29.00 43.62 33.79
CA VAL A 14 -27.77 42.82 33.74
C VAL A 14 -26.67 43.43 34.62
N SER A 15 -26.53 44.76 34.62
CA SER A 15 -25.55 45.46 35.45
C SER A 15 -25.84 45.34 36.96
N ARG A 16 -27.11 45.16 37.34
CA ARG A 16 -27.54 44.97 38.73
C ARG A 16 -27.41 43.52 39.20
N SER A 17 -27.59 42.55 38.31
CA SER A 17 -27.59 41.11 38.65
C SER A 17 -26.38 40.35 38.10
N LYS A 18 -25.21 41.01 38.01
CA LYS A 18 -23.98 40.49 37.37
C LYS A 18 -23.62 39.06 37.77
N LYS A 19 -23.74 38.69 39.05
CA LYS A 19 -23.42 37.34 39.54
C LYS A 19 -24.36 36.27 38.95
N ASN A 20 -25.67 36.52 38.95
CA ASN A 20 -26.65 35.58 38.42
C ASN A 20 -26.53 35.47 36.90
N PHE A 21 -26.36 36.61 36.21
CA PHE A 21 -26.14 36.63 34.77
C PHE A 21 -24.87 35.86 34.38
N PHE A 22 -23.76 36.04 35.13
CA PHE A 22 -22.51 35.35 34.88
C PHE A 22 -22.64 33.82 35.04
N MET A 23 -23.33 33.35 36.09
CA MET A 23 -23.55 31.92 36.29
C MET A 23 -24.41 31.30 35.17
N SER A 24 -25.45 32.01 34.70
CA SER A 24 -26.25 31.57 33.55
C SER A 24 -25.47 31.60 32.24
N ALA A 25 -24.64 32.64 32.02
CA ALA A 25 -23.81 32.75 30.83
C ALA A 25 -22.76 31.63 30.74
N ILE A 26 -22.14 31.25 31.87
CA ILE A 26 -21.22 30.10 31.92
C ILE A 26 -21.94 28.83 31.47
N GLY A 27 -23.13 28.56 32.00
CA GLY A 27 -23.90 27.36 31.63
C GLY A 27 -24.18 27.29 30.13
N ILE A 28 -24.58 28.42 29.53
CA ILE A 28 -24.85 28.52 28.09
C ILE A 28 -23.55 28.34 27.28
N VAL A 29 -22.46 29.01 27.68
CA VAL A 29 -21.17 28.90 26.97
C VAL A 29 -20.64 27.48 27.04
N VAL A 30 -20.66 26.85 28.22
CA VAL A 30 -20.23 25.45 28.40
C VAL A 30 -21.12 24.52 27.59
N GLY A 31 -22.44 24.70 27.62
CA GLY A 31 -23.38 23.90 26.82
C GLY A 31 -23.12 24.00 25.32
N ILE A 32 -23.02 25.22 24.77
CA ILE A 32 -22.74 25.44 23.35
C ILE A 32 -21.36 24.89 22.98
N SER A 33 -20.34 25.13 23.81
CA SER A 33 -18.97 24.65 23.55
C SER A 33 -18.90 23.13 23.54
N THR A 34 -19.61 22.47 24.46
CA THR A 34 -19.69 21.01 24.55
C THR A 34 -20.41 20.44 23.34
N PHE A 35 -21.51 21.05 22.93
CA PHE A 35 -22.27 20.64 21.75
C PHE A 35 -21.44 20.79 20.46
N VAL A 36 -20.78 21.92 20.26
CA VAL A 36 -19.89 22.15 19.11
C VAL A 36 -18.70 21.19 19.13
N PHE A 37 -18.10 20.94 20.30
CA PHE A 37 -17.03 19.96 20.45
C PHE A 37 -17.47 18.56 20.03
N PHE A 38 -18.64 18.10 20.50
CA PHE A 38 -19.14 16.77 20.14
C PHE A 38 -19.56 16.66 18.67
N ILE A 39 -20.10 17.72 18.06
CA ILE A 39 -20.36 17.74 16.62
C ILE A 39 -19.06 17.65 15.84
N GLY A 40 -18.08 18.50 16.14
CA GLY A 40 -16.78 18.48 15.46
C GLY A 40 -16.03 17.16 15.67
N LEU A 41 -16.13 16.57 16.87
CA LEU A 41 -15.58 15.24 17.14
C LEU A 41 -16.32 14.16 16.35
N SER A 42 -17.66 14.23 16.25
CA SER A 42 -18.46 13.25 15.50
C SER A 42 -18.18 13.32 14.00
N GLU A 43 -18.08 14.52 13.42
CA GLU A 43 -17.70 14.71 12.02
C GLU A 43 -16.25 14.26 11.76
N GLY A 44 -15.32 14.63 12.65
CA GLY A 44 -13.93 14.17 12.54
C GLY A 44 -13.77 12.65 12.66
N ILE A 45 -14.54 12.00 13.54
CA ILE A 45 -14.59 10.54 13.64
C ILE A 45 -15.17 9.93 12.37
N LYS A 46 -16.25 10.51 11.81
CA LYS A 46 -16.81 10.04 10.53
C LYS A 46 -15.78 10.12 9.42
N ASP A 47 -15.05 11.22 9.29
CA ASP A 47 -14.03 11.38 8.25
C ASP A 47 -12.86 10.40 8.41
N VAL A 48 -12.45 10.09 9.66
CA VAL A 48 -11.36 9.14 9.90
C VAL A 48 -11.81 7.69 9.73
N VAL A 49 -12.99 7.33 10.25
CA VAL A 49 -13.50 5.95 10.19
C VAL A 49 -13.97 5.63 8.78
N LEU A 50 -14.75 6.51 8.15
CA LEU A 50 -15.21 6.32 6.77
C LEU A 50 -14.13 6.68 5.74
N GLY A 51 -13.11 7.48 6.05
CA GLY A 51 -12.08 7.82 5.06
C GLY A 51 -10.85 6.93 5.09
N ARG A 52 -10.50 6.39 6.27
CA ARG A 52 -9.25 5.62 6.48
C ARG A 52 -9.43 4.18 6.92
N ILE A 53 -10.56 3.83 7.56
CA ILE A 53 -10.82 2.47 8.04
C ILE A 53 -11.69 1.69 7.05
N PHE A 54 -12.64 2.37 6.39
CA PHE A 54 -13.42 1.82 5.28
C PHE A 54 -13.15 2.64 4.03
N LEU A 55 -12.52 2.10 2.99
CA LEU A 55 -12.38 2.81 1.72
C LEU A 55 -13.76 2.84 1.05
N VAL A 56 -14.62 3.83 1.34
CA VAL A 56 -16.03 3.84 0.90
C VAL A 56 -16.19 3.85 -0.63
N ASP A 57 -15.14 4.23 -1.36
CA ASP A 57 -15.11 4.24 -2.84
C ASP A 57 -14.47 2.98 -3.46
N GLN A 58 -14.06 2.00 -2.65
CA GLN A 58 -13.37 0.80 -3.11
C GLN A 58 -13.97 -0.47 -2.54
N VAL A 59 -14.11 -1.47 -3.40
CA VAL A 59 -14.62 -2.80 -3.06
C VAL A 59 -13.55 -3.82 -3.41
N GLU A 60 -13.00 -4.52 -2.42
CA GLU A 60 -12.01 -5.58 -2.66
C GLU A 60 -12.72 -6.92 -2.86
N VAL A 61 -12.59 -7.46 -4.06
CA VAL A 61 -13.16 -8.74 -4.50
C VAL A 61 -12.15 -9.85 -4.29
N VAL A 62 -12.61 -10.95 -3.70
CA VAL A 62 -11.83 -12.18 -3.45
C VAL A 62 -12.53 -13.38 -4.07
N GLN A 63 -11.79 -14.46 -4.24
CA GLN A 63 -12.37 -15.74 -4.64
C GLN A 63 -13.33 -16.24 -3.56
N LYS A 64 -14.45 -16.80 -4.00
CA LYS A 64 -15.40 -17.44 -3.10
C LYS A 64 -14.75 -18.62 -2.37
N LYS A 65 -14.67 -18.56 -1.04
CA LYS A 65 -14.17 -19.69 -0.25
C LYS A 65 -15.26 -20.77 -0.23
N LEU A 66 -15.02 -21.91 -0.87
CA LEU A 66 -15.90 -23.06 -0.71
C LEU A 66 -15.62 -23.66 0.67
N ASP A 67 -16.59 -23.54 1.57
CA ASP A 67 -16.51 -24.14 2.90
C ASP A 67 -16.27 -25.65 2.78
N THR A 68 -15.16 -26.08 3.36
CA THR A 68 -14.73 -27.48 3.44
C THR A 68 -15.75 -28.31 4.22
N GLY A 69 -16.49 -29.15 3.50
CA GLY A 69 -17.36 -30.17 4.09
C GLY A 69 -17.41 -31.45 3.27
N PHE A 70 -17.78 -31.38 2.00
CA PHE A 70 -17.89 -32.56 1.15
C PHE A 70 -17.72 -32.17 -0.33
N MET A 71 -16.83 -32.89 -1.02
CA MET A 71 -16.77 -32.99 -2.48
C MET A 71 -16.27 -31.75 -3.25
N GLN A 72 -14.98 -31.81 -3.58
CA GLN A 72 -14.24 -30.94 -4.49
C GLN A 72 -14.67 -31.19 -5.95
N LEU A 73 -15.89 -30.78 -6.30
CA LEU A 73 -16.47 -30.90 -7.64
C LEU A 73 -17.27 -29.62 -7.97
N GLY A 74 -16.55 -28.52 -8.14
CA GLY A 74 -17.13 -27.23 -8.54
C GLY A 74 -16.17 -26.08 -8.28
N GLY A 75 -15.25 -25.85 -9.21
CA GLY A 75 -14.21 -24.82 -9.12
C GLY A 75 -14.81 -23.43 -8.91
N GLY A 76 -14.42 -22.78 -7.81
CA GLY A 76 -14.54 -21.33 -7.70
C GLY A 76 -13.83 -20.69 -8.88
N ARG A 77 -14.45 -19.65 -9.45
CA ARG A 77 -13.84 -18.92 -10.56
C ARG A 77 -12.56 -18.25 -10.06
N ILE A 78 -11.44 -18.54 -10.72
CA ILE A 78 -10.17 -17.87 -10.42
C ILE A 78 -10.30 -16.37 -10.75
N LEU A 79 -9.53 -15.56 -10.03
CA LEU A 79 -9.38 -14.15 -10.37
C LEU A 79 -8.22 -14.07 -11.37
N ASP A 80 -8.53 -13.94 -12.65
CA ASP A 80 -7.57 -13.75 -13.74
C ASP A 80 -7.97 -12.52 -14.57
N ASP A 81 -7.31 -12.30 -15.71
CA ASP A 81 -7.64 -11.17 -16.61
C ASP A 81 -9.08 -11.23 -17.14
N ALA A 82 -9.63 -12.44 -17.34
CA ALA A 82 -11.01 -12.61 -17.77
C ALA A 82 -12.01 -12.26 -16.65
N ALA A 83 -11.69 -12.57 -15.39
CA ALA A 83 -12.43 -12.12 -14.23
C ALA A 83 -12.34 -10.59 -14.07
N ALA A 84 -11.16 -10.00 -14.23
CA ALA A 84 -10.97 -8.55 -14.16
C ALA A 84 -11.80 -7.83 -15.24
N ALA A 85 -11.79 -8.32 -16.47
CA ALA A 85 -12.59 -7.77 -17.57
C ALA A 85 -14.10 -7.90 -17.32
N ASP A 86 -14.56 -9.02 -16.76
CA ASP A 86 -15.97 -9.18 -16.40
C ASP A 86 -16.39 -8.25 -15.26
N LEU A 87 -15.56 -8.09 -14.22
CA LEU A 87 -15.82 -7.15 -13.14
C LEU A 87 -15.82 -5.69 -13.63
N ALA A 88 -14.99 -5.35 -14.62
CA ALA A 88 -14.97 -4.03 -15.25
C ALA A 88 -16.26 -3.72 -16.02
N SER A 89 -17.02 -4.75 -16.44
CA SER A 89 -18.29 -4.59 -17.15
C SER A 89 -19.47 -4.19 -16.24
N ILE A 90 -19.29 -4.23 -14.91
CA ILE A 90 -20.33 -3.89 -13.95
C ILE A 90 -20.63 -2.38 -14.01
N PRO A 91 -21.89 -1.98 -14.25
CA PRO A 91 -22.30 -0.58 -14.14
C PRO A 91 -21.92 0.03 -12.78
N GLY A 92 -21.30 1.21 -12.80
CA GLY A 92 -20.83 1.91 -11.60
C GLY A 92 -19.36 1.65 -11.23
N VAL A 93 -18.71 0.66 -11.84
CA VAL A 93 -17.26 0.44 -11.68
C VAL A 93 -16.48 1.43 -12.55
N LYS A 94 -15.65 2.25 -11.90
CA LYS A 94 -14.78 3.26 -12.52
C LYS A 94 -13.45 2.68 -12.97
N SER A 95 -12.86 1.80 -12.16
CA SER A 95 -11.60 1.14 -12.49
C SER A 95 -11.47 -0.20 -11.77
N VAL A 96 -10.70 -1.11 -12.35
CA VAL A 96 -10.41 -2.44 -11.82
C VAL A 96 -8.91 -2.57 -11.70
N SER A 97 -8.41 -2.83 -10.49
CA SER A 97 -6.99 -2.95 -10.21
C SER A 97 -6.70 -4.27 -9.52
N PRO A 98 -6.10 -5.24 -10.23
CA PRO A 98 -5.72 -6.53 -9.65
C PRO A 98 -4.61 -6.41 -8.61
N LYS A 99 -4.60 -7.37 -7.68
CA LYS A 99 -3.52 -7.57 -6.72
C LYS A 99 -3.00 -8.99 -6.78
N MET A 100 -1.68 -9.16 -6.75
CA MET A 100 -1.04 -10.47 -6.87
C MET A 100 -0.02 -10.68 -5.74
N LYS A 101 -0.02 -11.85 -5.10
CA LYS A 101 0.99 -12.21 -4.08
C LYS A 101 2.11 -13.02 -4.71
N PHE A 102 3.29 -13.00 -4.09
CA PHE A 102 4.29 -14.02 -4.40
C PHE A 102 3.75 -15.41 -4.09
N ALA A 103 3.82 -16.30 -5.08
CA ALA A 103 3.45 -17.71 -4.98
C ALA A 103 4.63 -18.61 -4.59
N PHE A 104 5.73 -18.02 -4.10
CA PHE A 104 7.00 -18.69 -3.84
C PHE A 104 7.69 -18.09 -2.60
N PRO A 105 8.59 -18.84 -1.93
CA PRO A 105 9.26 -18.38 -0.72
C PRO A 105 10.25 -17.24 -1.00
N THR A 106 10.32 -16.24 -0.11
CA THR A 106 11.31 -15.15 -0.20
C THR A 106 11.85 -14.75 1.17
N ARG A 107 13.14 -14.42 1.22
CA ARG A 107 13.80 -13.88 2.41
C ARG A 107 14.49 -12.56 2.08
N GLY A 108 14.46 -11.64 3.04
CA GLY A 108 15.08 -10.34 2.95
C GLY A 108 16.24 -10.18 3.92
N TYR A 109 17.24 -9.39 3.54
CA TYR A 109 18.31 -8.96 4.43
C TYR A 109 18.79 -7.53 4.14
N GLY A 110 19.17 -6.82 5.20
CA GLY A 110 19.65 -5.44 5.11
C GLY A 110 19.51 -4.73 6.46
N GLY A 111 19.42 -3.41 6.46
CA GLY A 111 19.11 -2.68 7.70
C GLY A 111 20.29 -2.20 8.52
N GLU A 112 21.53 -2.43 8.10
CA GLU A 112 22.71 -2.05 8.90
C GLU A 112 22.76 -0.56 9.20
N ASN A 113 22.50 0.29 8.20
CA ASN A 113 22.47 1.75 8.37
C ASN A 113 21.32 2.25 9.26
N LEU A 114 20.26 1.45 9.43
CA LEU A 114 19.05 1.85 10.16
C LEU A 114 19.00 1.24 11.57
N PHE A 115 19.47 0.01 11.72
CA PHE A 115 19.37 -0.80 12.94
C PHE A 115 20.73 -1.11 13.57
N GLY A 116 21.84 -0.66 12.97
CA GLY A 116 23.21 -0.94 13.43
C GLY A 116 23.65 -2.39 13.24
N LYS A 117 22.84 -3.21 12.56
CA LYS A 117 23.13 -4.61 12.24
C LYS A 117 22.31 -5.07 11.04
N THR A 118 22.77 -6.11 10.35
CA THR A 118 21.96 -6.77 9.34
C THR A 118 20.82 -7.54 10.00
N ILE A 119 19.59 -7.25 9.59
CA ILE A 119 18.38 -7.98 9.94
C ILE A 119 18.08 -8.95 8.79
N TRP A 120 17.72 -10.17 9.15
CA TRP A 120 17.20 -11.15 8.20
C TRP A 120 15.75 -11.49 8.56
N ALA A 121 14.88 -11.59 7.55
CA ALA A 121 13.47 -11.90 7.76
C ALA A 121 12.90 -12.67 6.58
N GLU A 122 11.83 -13.43 6.83
CA GLU A 122 10.90 -13.81 5.76
C GLU A 122 10.23 -12.55 5.24
N ILE A 123 10.17 -12.42 3.92
CA ILE A 123 9.48 -11.29 3.29
C ILE A 123 8.24 -11.85 2.61
N ILE A 124 7.11 -11.23 2.93
CA ILE A 124 5.87 -11.40 2.19
C ILE A 124 5.78 -10.18 1.27
N ALA A 125 5.44 -10.42 0.01
CA ALA A 125 5.15 -9.34 -0.90
C ALA A 125 3.92 -9.62 -1.72
N ASP A 126 3.23 -8.53 -2.05
CA ASP A 126 2.25 -8.49 -3.12
C ASP A 126 2.62 -7.42 -4.15
N GLY A 127 1.81 -7.31 -5.18
CA GLY A 127 1.96 -6.32 -6.21
C GLY A 127 0.64 -5.77 -6.67
N ILE A 128 0.67 -4.49 -6.99
CA ILE A 128 -0.46 -3.68 -7.42
C ILE A 128 -0.09 -2.87 -8.66
N GLU A 129 -1.09 -2.34 -9.36
CA GLU A 129 -0.88 -1.43 -10.47
C GLU A 129 -0.30 -0.08 -9.98
N PRO A 130 0.76 0.45 -10.64
CA PRO A 130 1.32 1.76 -10.30
C PRO A 130 0.32 2.92 -10.25
N ALA A 131 -0.64 2.93 -11.18
CA ALA A 131 -1.65 3.99 -11.28
C ALA A 131 -2.55 4.10 -10.02
N LEU A 132 -2.63 3.04 -9.21
CA LEU A 132 -3.46 3.00 -8.01
C LEU A 132 -2.93 3.91 -6.88
N VAL A 133 -1.63 4.22 -6.92
CA VAL A 133 -0.88 4.92 -5.87
C VAL A 133 -0.15 6.16 -6.37
N GLU A 134 -0.20 6.47 -7.66
CA GLU A 134 0.54 7.59 -8.27
C GLU A 134 0.28 8.93 -7.58
N GLY A 135 -0.97 9.19 -7.15
CA GLY A 135 -1.34 10.41 -6.42
C GLY A 135 -0.98 10.43 -4.93
N GLU A 136 -0.44 9.36 -4.38
CA GLU A 136 -0.04 9.25 -2.96
C GLU A 136 1.47 9.42 -2.74
N LEU A 137 2.26 9.41 -3.81
CA LEU A 137 3.72 9.43 -3.75
C LEU A 137 4.27 10.85 -3.90
N ASP A 138 5.33 11.15 -3.15
CA ASP A 138 6.01 12.46 -3.20
C ASP A 138 6.55 12.77 -4.60
N LYS A 139 6.95 11.73 -5.35
CA LYS A 139 7.48 11.87 -6.71
C LYS A 139 6.72 10.97 -7.69
N PRO A 140 6.11 11.54 -8.73
CA PRO A 140 5.50 10.77 -9.81
C PRO A 140 6.53 9.83 -10.45
N GLY A 141 6.08 8.60 -10.80
CA GLY A 141 6.92 7.62 -11.50
C GLY A 141 7.98 6.91 -10.65
N GLU A 142 8.12 7.18 -9.35
CA GLU A 142 9.07 6.43 -8.50
C GLU A 142 8.62 4.99 -8.23
N PHE A 143 7.32 4.71 -8.25
CA PHE A 143 6.76 3.37 -8.16
C PHE A 143 6.38 2.87 -9.56
N ALA A 144 7.37 2.42 -10.32
CA ALA A 144 7.21 1.97 -11.70
C ALA A 144 7.93 0.65 -11.96
N ASP A 145 7.53 -0.03 -13.04
CA ASP A 145 8.25 -1.20 -13.52
C ASP A 145 9.49 -0.78 -14.33
N PHE A 146 10.65 -0.74 -13.67
CA PHE A 146 11.89 -0.40 -14.33
C PHE A 146 12.43 -1.51 -15.24
N ASP A 147 11.89 -2.74 -15.18
CA ASP A 147 12.29 -3.85 -16.05
C ASP A 147 11.44 -3.98 -17.31
N ALA A 148 10.39 -3.16 -17.45
CA ALA A 148 9.64 -3.04 -18.68
C ALA A 148 10.48 -2.43 -19.82
N GLU A 149 9.99 -2.53 -21.05
CA GLU A 149 10.56 -1.80 -22.18
C GLU A 149 10.32 -0.29 -21.99
N ILE A 150 11.41 0.46 -21.80
CA ILE A 150 11.37 1.91 -21.59
C ILE A 150 11.90 2.59 -22.85
N ALA A 151 11.06 3.43 -23.47
CA ALA A 151 11.46 4.25 -24.59
C ALA A 151 12.34 5.43 -24.12
N CYS A 152 13.26 5.86 -24.97
CA CYS A 152 14.14 7.00 -24.70
C CYS A 152 14.32 7.88 -25.93
N ALA A 153 14.64 9.15 -25.68
CA ALA A 153 14.96 10.10 -26.73
C ALA A 153 16.39 9.90 -27.23
N ALA A 154 16.66 10.37 -28.46
CA ALA A 154 17.95 10.21 -29.12
C ALA A 154 19.12 10.92 -28.40
N ASP A 155 18.81 11.88 -27.52
CA ASP A 155 19.78 12.57 -26.65
C ASP A 155 20.16 11.76 -25.40
N GLY A 156 19.61 10.55 -25.24
CA GLY A 156 19.85 9.68 -24.09
C GLY A 156 18.99 10.01 -22.87
N SER A 157 18.14 11.04 -22.95
CA SER A 157 17.20 11.37 -21.88
C SER A 157 16.07 10.33 -21.79
N GLY A 158 15.57 10.13 -20.57
CA GLY A 158 14.46 9.22 -20.29
C GLY A 158 14.85 7.83 -19.79
N CYS A 159 16.13 7.45 -19.83
CA CYS A 159 16.56 6.18 -19.24
C CYS A 159 16.84 6.30 -17.74
N PRO A 160 16.38 5.33 -16.92
CA PRO A 160 16.76 5.25 -15.52
C PRO A 160 18.26 4.90 -15.38
N ASP A 161 18.81 5.11 -14.18
CA ASP A 161 20.20 4.80 -13.87
C ASP A 161 20.57 3.35 -14.27
N GLY A 162 21.80 3.18 -14.75
CA GLY A 162 22.32 1.88 -15.19
C GLY A 162 21.82 1.44 -16.57
N ARG A 163 21.14 2.32 -17.31
CA ARG A 163 20.71 2.08 -18.69
C ARG A 163 21.25 3.14 -19.64
N SER A 164 21.36 2.75 -20.91
CA SER A 164 21.73 3.64 -22.02
C SER A 164 20.72 3.54 -23.15
N CYS A 165 20.43 4.67 -23.80
CA CYS A 165 19.53 4.68 -24.95
C CYS A 165 20.21 4.07 -26.18
N GLN A 166 19.62 3.01 -26.74
CA GLN A 166 20.04 2.39 -28.00
C GLN A 166 18.82 2.16 -28.87
N ALA A 167 18.83 2.70 -30.10
CA ALA A 167 17.71 2.60 -31.04
C ALA A 167 16.34 3.03 -30.44
N GLY A 168 16.34 4.04 -29.56
CA GLY A 168 15.12 4.55 -28.92
C GLY A 168 14.61 3.72 -27.75
N GLN A 169 15.38 2.71 -27.29
CA GLN A 169 15.06 1.88 -26.13
C GLN A 169 16.17 1.92 -25.08
N CYS A 170 15.78 1.88 -23.80
CA CYS A 170 16.72 1.83 -22.69
C CYS A 170 17.25 0.41 -22.47
N ILE A 171 18.52 0.21 -22.80
CA ILE A 171 19.21 -1.08 -22.63
C ILE A 171 20.05 -1.04 -21.35
N LYS A 172 19.97 -2.12 -20.55
CA LYS A 172 20.78 -2.29 -19.34
C LYS A 172 22.27 -2.28 -19.69
N GLN A 173 23.05 -1.49 -18.95
CA GLN A 173 24.50 -1.46 -19.10
C GLN A 173 25.10 -2.77 -18.54
N ALA A 174 26.06 -3.35 -19.24
CA ALA A 174 26.77 -4.53 -18.76
C ALA A 174 27.69 -4.16 -17.58
N CYS A 175 27.84 -5.08 -16.64
CA CYS A 175 28.72 -4.94 -15.48
C CYS A 175 29.30 -6.30 -15.09
N THR A 176 30.44 -6.30 -14.40
CA THR A 176 31.01 -7.51 -13.80
C THR A 176 30.62 -7.57 -12.34
N TYR A 177 29.90 -8.63 -11.96
CA TYR A 177 29.50 -8.83 -10.56
C TYR A 177 30.72 -9.17 -9.70
N ASP A 178 30.84 -8.47 -8.57
CA ASP A 178 31.83 -8.72 -7.54
C ASP A 178 31.20 -8.39 -6.18
N GLU A 179 31.28 -9.31 -5.22
CA GLU A 179 30.58 -9.20 -3.93
C GLU A 179 30.95 -7.94 -3.12
N LYS A 180 32.11 -7.32 -3.37
CA LYS A 180 32.56 -6.13 -2.65
C LYS A 180 32.16 -4.84 -3.34
N THR A 181 32.03 -4.86 -4.67
CA THR A 181 31.87 -3.66 -5.49
C THR A 181 30.56 -3.58 -6.26
N TRP A 182 29.74 -4.63 -6.28
CA TRP A 182 28.47 -4.69 -7.03
C TRP A 182 27.51 -3.52 -6.77
N LEU A 183 27.61 -2.86 -5.61
CA LEU A 183 26.85 -1.66 -5.26
C LEU A 183 27.33 -0.38 -5.94
N THR A 184 28.59 -0.32 -6.33
CA THR A 184 29.25 0.87 -6.91
C THR A 184 29.70 0.64 -8.35
N SER A 185 29.60 -0.59 -8.87
CA SER A 185 29.96 -0.94 -10.25
C SER A 185 29.00 -0.36 -11.30
N CYS A 186 27.85 0.18 -10.87
CA CYS A 186 26.82 0.74 -11.73
C CYS A 186 26.50 2.19 -11.32
N PRO A 187 26.08 3.06 -12.26
CA PRO A 187 25.84 4.46 -11.97
C PRO A 187 24.57 4.69 -11.13
N GLY A 188 24.56 5.81 -10.40
CA GLY A 188 23.40 6.31 -9.67
C GLY A 188 22.85 5.31 -8.65
N LEU A 189 21.57 4.99 -8.77
CA LEU A 189 20.86 4.07 -7.86
C LEU A 189 20.93 2.61 -8.28
N SER A 190 21.40 2.33 -9.50
CA SER A 190 21.47 0.98 -10.03
C SER A 190 22.58 0.16 -9.39
N TYR A 191 22.47 -1.17 -9.48
CA TYR A 191 23.45 -2.11 -8.94
C TYR A 191 23.73 -3.21 -9.95
N CYS A 192 24.91 -3.84 -9.84
CA CYS A 192 25.24 -4.96 -10.72
C CYS A 192 24.54 -6.23 -10.24
N ALA A 193 23.60 -6.75 -11.03
CA ALA A 193 22.89 -7.98 -10.71
C ALA A 193 23.74 -9.22 -11.03
N GLU A 194 23.86 -10.12 -10.06
CA GLU A 194 24.69 -11.34 -10.14
C GLU A 194 24.31 -12.26 -11.30
N ASP A 195 23.01 -12.43 -11.53
CA ASP A 195 22.48 -13.40 -12.50
C ASP A 195 22.52 -12.91 -13.94
N THR A 196 22.43 -11.60 -14.16
CA THR A 196 22.41 -11.00 -15.51
C THR A 196 23.73 -10.35 -15.91
N GLY A 197 24.61 -10.03 -14.96
CA GLY A 197 25.81 -9.24 -15.24
C GLY A 197 25.46 -7.87 -15.83
N ALA A 198 24.34 -7.29 -15.41
CA ALA A 198 23.84 -6.03 -15.92
C ALA A 198 23.41 -5.11 -14.77
N CYS A 199 23.48 -3.80 -15.02
CA CYS A 199 23.02 -2.80 -14.09
C CYS A 199 21.50 -2.79 -14.02
N GLU A 200 20.96 -3.09 -12.84
CA GLU A 200 19.52 -3.11 -12.57
C GLU A 200 19.14 -2.03 -11.56
N MET A 201 17.96 -1.45 -11.76
CA MET A 201 17.37 -0.56 -10.78
C MET A 201 16.82 -1.35 -9.60
N PRO A 202 16.94 -0.84 -8.36
CA PRO A 202 16.22 -1.41 -7.24
C PRO A 202 14.72 -1.41 -7.52
N ILE A 203 14.05 -2.52 -7.21
CA ILE A 203 12.61 -2.66 -7.33
C ILE A 203 11.96 -1.68 -6.36
N PRO A 204 11.11 -0.75 -6.82
CA PRO A 204 10.44 0.18 -5.93
C PRO A 204 9.38 -0.56 -5.12
N ALA A 205 9.34 -0.29 -3.83
CA ALA A 205 8.40 -0.89 -2.91
C ALA A 205 7.67 0.16 -2.08
N LEU A 206 6.45 -0.19 -1.69
CA LEU A 206 5.64 0.51 -0.71
C LEU A 206 5.53 -0.32 0.56
N ALA A 207 5.39 0.37 1.67
CA ALA A 207 5.01 -0.22 2.94
C ALA A 207 3.66 0.33 3.39
N SER A 208 2.90 -0.48 4.13
CA SER A 208 1.68 0.00 4.77
C SER A 208 2.01 1.01 5.88
N ASN A 209 1.16 2.04 6.03
CA ASN A 209 1.23 2.92 7.19
C ASN A 209 1.11 2.14 8.52
N GLN A 210 0.27 1.09 8.52
CA GLN A 210 0.05 0.21 9.67
C GLN A 210 1.31 -0.57 10.06
N LEU A 211 2.17 -0.93 9.09
CA LEU A 211 3.41 -1.67 9.37
C LEU A 211 4.37 -0.83 10.21
N LEU A 212 4.47 0.47 9.92
CA LEU A 212 5.31 1.40 10.67
C LEU A 212 4.80 1.58 12.10
N GLU A 213 3.48 1.66 12.28
CA GLU A 213 2.83 1.73 13.58
C GLU A 213 3.04 0.45 14.39
N LEU A 214 2.83 -0.71 13.78
CA LEU A 214 3.09 -2.01 14.38
C LEU A 214 4.56 -2.14 14.82
N TYR A 215 5.48 -1.71 13.95
CA TYR A 215 6.90 -1.71 14.28
C TYR A 215 7.18 -0.83 15.51
N ASN A 216 6.76 0.43 15.49
CA ASN A 216 7.05 1.39 16.55
C ASN A 216 6.32 1.07 17.87
N GLY A 217 5.13 0.49 17.78
CA GLY A 217 4.26 0.18 18.91
C GLY A 217 4.66 -1.08 19.67
N SER A 218 5.07 -2.14 18.96
CA SER A 218 5.36 -3.44 19.59
C SER A 218 6.72 -4.01 19.21
N LEU A 219 7.03 -4.07 17.92
CA LEU A 219 8.18 -4.85 17.43
C LEU A 219 9.53 -4.24 17.82
N ALA A 220 9.66 -2.91 17.80
CA ALA A 220 10.88 -2.22 18.20
C ALA A 220 11.24 -2.55 19.66
N THR A 221 10.26 -2.57 20.55
CA THR A 221 10.46 -2.96 21.95
C THR A 221 10.80 -4.44 22.07
N ALA A 222 10.06 -5.31 21.38
CA ALA A 222 10.27 -6.77 21.44
C ALA A 222 11.63 -7.22 20.88
N LEU A 223 12.12 -6.54 19.85
CA LEU A 223 13.43 -6.81 19.23
C LEU A 223 14.60 -6.09 19.94
N SER A 224 14.29 -5.17 20.85
CA SER A 224 15.30 -4.55 21.70
C SER A 224 15.76 -5.52 22.78
N ASN A 225 17.05 -5.51 23.09
CA ASN A 225 17.62 -6.24 24.20
C ASN A 225 18.52 -5.34 25.05
N SER A 226 19.14 -5.88 26.10
CA SER A 226 19.98 -5.11 27.02
C SER A 226 21.21 -4.44 26.38
N LYS A 227 21.61 -4.87 25.18
CA LYS A 227 22.80 -4.37 24.46
C LYS A 227 22.46 -3.62 23.17
N THR A 228 21.28 -3.82 22.60
CA THR A 228 20.86 -3.24 21.32
C THR A 228 19.43 -2.77 21.43
N ARG A 229 19.23 -1.45 21.35
CA ARG A 229 17.90 -0.85 21.31
C ARG A 229 17.50 -0.60 19.87
N MET A 230 16.33 -1.06 19.47
CA MET A 230 15.79 -0.73 18.16
C MET A 230 15.30 0.73 18.16
N PRO A 231 15.66 1.52 17.13
CA PRO A 231 15.21 2.88 17.01
C PRO A 231 13.71 2.92 16.69
N LYS A 232 13.03 3.99 17.09
CA LYS A 232 11.74 4.32 16.47
C LYS A 232 11.98 4.87 15.08
N LEU A 233 11.13 4.50 14.14
CA LEU A 233 11.25 4.89 12.74
C LEU A 233 10.19 5.95 12.39
N SER A 234 10.61 7.04 11.75
CA SER A 234 9.70 7.96 11.06
C SER A 234 9.57 7.55 9.59
N LYS A 235 8.50 7.97 8.91
CA LYS A 235 8.34 7.72 7.46
C LYS A 235 9.57 8.19 6.68
N SER A 236 10.01 9.42 6.93
CA SER A 236 11.18 10.02 6.29
C SER A 236 12.48 9.27 6.53
N ALA A 237 12.63 8.59 7.68
CA ALA A 237 13.83 7.82 8.01
C ALA A 237 13.90 6.49 7.23
N VAL A 238 12.76 5.95 6.77
CA VAL A 238 12.72 4.69 6.03
C VAL A 238 12.60 4.92 4.51
N LEU A 239 12.18 6.10 4.06
CA LEU A 239 12.18 6.41 2.63
C LEU A 239 13.59 6.33 2.05
N GLY A 240 13.74 5.64 0.92
CA GLY A 240 15.02 5.35 0.30
C GLY A 240 15.80 4.19 0.94
N PHE A 241 15.30 3.61 2.03
CA PHE A 241 15.86 2.41 2.62
C PHE A 241 15.89 1.27 1.59
N GLN A 242 17.01 0.56 1.52
CA GLN A 242 17.20 -0.55 0.59
C GLN A 242 17.49 -1.85 1.33
N LEU A 243 16.88 -2.92 0.84
CA LEU A 243 17.07 -4.28 1.33
C LEU A 243 17.29 -5.23 0.14
N ASN A 244 18.01 -6.31 0.39
CA ASN A 244 18.18 -7.38 -0.58
C ASN A 244 17.10 -8.42 -0.36
N LEU A 245 16.47 -8.85 -1.43
CA LEU A 245 15.42 -9.85 -1.45
C LEU A 245 15.93 -11.05 -2.26
N THR A 246 16.14 -12.19 -1.58
CA THR A 246 16.39 -13.46 -2.25
C THR A 246 15.05 -14.11 -2.58
N LEU A 247 14.72 -14.14 -3.86
CA LEU A 247 13.51 -14.74 -4.42
C LEU A 247 13.72 -16.25 -4.63
N GLY A 248 12.67 -17.04 -4.39
CA GLY A 248 12.69 -18.50 -4.55
C GLY A 248 13.44 -19.24 -3.43
N LYS A 249 13.71 -18.59 -2.29
CA LYS A 249 14.37 -19.18 -1.12
C LYS A 249 13.90 -18.49 0.17
N SER A 250 13.57 -19.30 1.18
CA SER A 250 13.22 -18.87 2.54
C SER A 250 14.13 -19.57 3.57
N PHE A 251 13.89 -19.34 4.86
CA PHE A 251 14.44 -20.14 5.96
C PHE A 251 13.82 -21.54 6.05
N LEU A 252 12.62 -21.70 5.49
CA LEU A 252 11.83 -22.94 5.56
C LEU A 252 11.90 -23.80 4.30
N GLY A 253 12.45 -23.29 3.19
CA GLY A 253 12.50 -24.03 1.93
C GLY A 253 13.02 -23.23 0.74
N ARG A 254 12.91 -23.82 -0.45
CA ARG A 254 13.35 -23.25 -1.72
C ARG A 254 12.34 -23.63 -2.81
N ALA A 255 12.16 -22.77 -3.80
CA ALA A 255 11.36 -23.09 -4.97
C ALA A 255 12.07 -24.12 -5.86
N ASP A 256 11.32 -25.10 -6.37
CA ASP A 256 11.87 -26.21 -7.16
C ASP A 256 12.09 -25.84 -8.64
N LYS A 257 11.30 -24.91 -9.18
CA LYS A 257 11.25 -24.61 -10.62
C LYS A 257 12.41 -23.76 -11.14
N ALA A 258 13.05 -22.96 -10.29
CA ALA A 258 14.13 -22.06 -10.72
C ALA A 258 15.18 -21.83 -9.64
N ARG A 259 16.39 -21.43 -10.08
CA ARG A 259 17.45 -21.01 -9.15
C ARG A 259 17.05 -19.71 -8.44
N PRO A 260 17.28 -19.61 -7.11
CA PRO A 260 17.09 -18.39 -6.36
C PRO A 260 17.87 -17.26 -6.99
N LEU A 261 17.28 -16.07 -6.89
CA LEU A 261 17.81 -14.88 -7.51
C LEU A 261 17.70 -13.76 -6.48
N THR A 262 18.71 -12.89 -6.39
CA THR A 262 18.68 -11.76 -5.47
C THR A 262 18.37 -10.48 -6.23
N ARG A 263 17.40 -9.71 -5.71
CA ARG A 263 17.09 -8.37 -6.20
C ARG A 263 17.19 -7.37 -5.06
N ARG A 264 17.58 -6.15 -5.39
CA ARG A 264 17.52 -5.05 -4.44
C ARG A 264 16.15 -4.42 -4.51
N VAL A 265 15.60 -4.13 -3.35
CA VAL A 265 14.31 -3.44 -3.20
C VAL A 265 14.58 -2.12 -2.49
N ARG A 266 13.92 -1.06 -2.94
CA ARG A 266 13.99 0.26 -2.33
C ARG A 266 12.59 0.71 -1.90
N LEU A 267 12.46 1.14 -0.66
CA LEU A 267 11.23 1.75 -0.20
C LEU A 267 11.08 3.16 -0.80
N VAL A 268 10.03 3.39 -1.58
CA VAL A 268 9.76 4.68 -2.26
C VAL A 268 8.56 5.42 -1.68
N GLY A 269 7.74 4.76 -0.87
CA GLY A 269 6.54 5.39 -0.33
C GLY A 269 5.79 4.55 0.69
N PHE A 270 4.71 5.14 1.20
CA PHE A 270 3.73 4.47 2.05
C PHE A 270 2.34 4.63 1.45
N SER A 271 1.53 3.59 1.54
CA SER A 271 0.16 3.60 1.04
C SER A 271 -0.72 2.72 1.92
N ASP A 272 -1.98 3.12 2.12
CA ASP A 272 -2.99 2.26 2.77
C ASP A 272 -3.44 1.11 1.85
N LYS A 273 -3.06 1.16 0.57
CA LYS A 273 -3.31 0.11 -0.42
C LYS A 273 -2.22 -0.96 -0.45
N ALA A 274 -1.10 -0.71 0.23
CA ALA A 274 -0.03 -1.68 0.39
C ALA A 274 -0.43 -2.79 1.38
N ILE A 275 0.16 -3.97 1.24
CA ILE A 275 -0.07 -5.10 2.15
C ILE A 275 0.27 -4.72 3.59
N SER A 276 -0.60 -5.06 4.54
CA SER A 276 -0.47 -4.68 5.95
C SER A 276 0.84 -5.14 6.58
N VAL A 277 1.32 -6.33 6.21
CA VAL A 277 2.61 -6.88 6.66
C VAL A 277 3.37 -7.40 5.46
N GLY A 278 4.52 -6.78 5.17
CA GLY A 278 5.33 -7.08 4.01
C GLY A 278 5.69 -5.83 3.21
N ILE A 279 5.91 -6.03 1.91
CA ILE A 279 6.15 -4.95 0.95
C ILE A 279 5.23 -5.12 -0.26
N THR A 280 4.86 -4.01 -0.89
CA THR A 280 4.10 -4.02 -2.14
C THR A 280 4.96 -3.47 -3.27
N ILE A 281 5.05 -4.18 -4.39
CA ILE A 281 5.85 -3.79 -5.57
C ILE A 281 4.95 -3.63 -6.81
N PRO A 282 5.41 -3.08 -7.94
CA PRO A 282 4.60 -3.07 -9.17
C PRO A 282 4.21 -4.50 -9.58
N ILE A 283 2.94 -4.72 -9.91
CA ILE A 283 2.38 -6.06 -10.17
C ILE A 283 3.12 -6.82 -11.28
N ALA A 284 3.65 -6.12 -12.28
CA ALA A 284 4.42 -6.72 -13.37
C ALA A 284 5.68 -7.46 -12.89
N TYR A 285 6.35 -6.98 -11.82
CA TYR A 285 7.44 -7.74 -11.18
C TYR A 285 6.93 -9.04 -10.57
N VAL A 286 5.80 -9.00 -9.87
CA VAL A 286 5.18 -10.17 -9.24
C VAL A 286 4.80 -11.19 -10.31
N GLN A 287 4.19 -10.77 -11.41
CA GLN A 287 3.86 -11.64 -12.55
C GLN A 287 5.10 -12.35 -13.09
N ARG A 288 6.19 -11.61 -13.39
CA ARG A 288 7.44 -12.20 -13.88
C ARG A 288 8.07 -13.18 -12.88
N PHE A 289 8.05 -12.88 -11.59
CA PHE A 289 8.62 -13.77 -10.59
C PHE A 289 7.73 -15.00 -10.33
N ASN A 290 6.41 -14.82 -10.33
CA ASN A 290 5.47 -15.94 -10.23
C ASN A 290 5.59 -16.85 -11.44
N ASP A 291 5.78 -16.33 -12.65
CA ASP A 291 6.03 -17.15 -13.83
C ASP A 291 7.32 -17.98 -13.65
N ARG A 292 8.41 -17.32 -13.25
CA ARG A 292 9.71 -17.97 -13.04
C ARG A 292 9.70 -19.06 -11.96
N PHE A 293 9.07 -18.81 -10.81
CA PHE A 293 9.16 -19.71 -9.64
C PHE A 293 7.91 -20.58 -9.44
N GLY A 294 6.74 -20.11 -9.86
CA GLY A 294 5.44 -20.78 -9.74
C GLY A 294 4.87 -21.30 -11.05
N GLY A 295 5.29 -20.77 -12.20
CA GLY A 295 4.79 -21.10 -13.54
C GLY A 295 3.64 -20.18 -13.99
N ALA A 296 3.24 -20.33 -15.26
CA ALA A 296 2.28 -19.44 -15.93
C ALA A 296 0.96 -19.24 -15.17
N GLU A 297 0.38 -20.29 -14.58
CA GLU A 297 -0.86 -20.20 -13.79
C GLU A 297 -0.72 -19.25 -12.59
N ALA A 298 0.42 -19.31 -11.88
CA ALA A 298 0.70 -18.41 -10.76
C ALA A 298 0.94 -16.97 -11.23
N ALA A 299 1.39 -16.78 -12.47
CA ALA A 299 1.62 -15.47 -13.08
C ALA A 299 0.35 -14.81 -13.61
N SER A 300 -0.72 -15.58 -13.82
CA SER A 300 -2.02 -15.09 -14.32
C SER A 300 -3.12 -15.09 -13.26
N THR A 301 -2.84 -15.56 -12.03
CA THR A 301 -3.84 -15.65 -10.96
C THR A 301 -3.64 -14.54 -9.92
N TYR A 302 -4.66 -13.70 -9.79
CA TYR A 302 -4.79 -12.66 -8.78
C TYR A 302 -5.33 -13.23 -7.46
N HIS A 303 -4.89 -12.64 -6.35
CA HIS A 303 -5.39 -13.01 -5.03
C HIS A 303 -6.60 -12.17 -4.61
N SER A 304 -6.68 -10.94 -5.12
CA SER A 304 -7.83 -10.05 -4.99
C SER A 304 -7.85 -9.05 -6.14
N ILE A 305 -9.00 -8.42 -6.36
CA ILE A 305 -9.19 -7.35 -7.33
C ILE A 305 -9.90 -6.19 -6.63
N VAL A 306 -9.31 -5.00 -6.70
CA VAL A 306 -9.91 -3.78 -6.14
C VAL A 306 -10.74 -3.10 -7.22
N LEU A 307 -12.03 -2.91 -6.94
CA LEU A 307 -12.94 -2.14 -7.77
C LEU A 307 -13.06 -0.74 -7.20
N ARG A 308 -12.75 0.29 -8.00
CA ARG A 308 -13.11 1.67 -7.64
C ARG A 308 -14.52 1.96 -8.15
N VAL A 309 -15.36 2.48 -7.28
CA VAL A 309 -16.75 2.78 -7.58
C VAL A 309 -16.90 4.27 -7.91
N ALA A 310 -17.77 4.60 -8.88
CA ALA A 310 -18.03 5.98 -9.27
C ALA A 310 -18.84 6.75 -8.22
N ASP A 311 -19.87 6.10 -7.65
CA ASP A 311 -20.75 6.64 -6.62
C ASP A 311 -20.96 5.61 -5.50
N GLN A 312 -20.72 6.01 -4.25
CA GLN A 312 -20.86 5.15 -3.08
C GLN A 312 -22.28 4.57 -2.92
N THR A 313 -23.30 5.25 -3.43
CA THR A 313 -24.69 4.76 -3.41
C THR A 313 -24.90 3.53 -4.30
N GLU A 314 -24.01 3.29 -5.27
CA GLU A 314 -24.06 2.13 -6.16
C GLU A 314 -23.36 0.89 -5.58
N VAL A 315 -22.63 1.03 -4.47
CA VAL A 315 -21.88 -0.07 -3.83
C VAL A 315 -22.78 -1.30 -3.60
N PRO A 316 -23.97 -1.21 -2.98
CA PRO A 316 -24.81 -2.39 -2.76
C PRO A 316 -25.21 -3.12 -4.05
N ALA A 317 -25.44 -2.38 -5.14
CA ALA A 317 -25.78 -2.95 -6.44
C ALA A 317 -24.58 -3.64 -7.09
N ILE A 318 -23.39 -3.05 -6.96
CA ILE A 318 -22.12 -3.64 -7.42
C ILE A 318 -21.83 -4.91 -6.64
N VAL A 319 -21.99 -4.91 -5.32
CA VAL A 319 -21.75 -6.10 -4.49
C VAL A 319 -22.70 -7.24 -4.85
N ALA A 320 -23.98 -6.96 -5.07
CA ALA A 320 -24.92 -7.96 -5.55
C ALA A 320 -24.46 -8.58 -6.90
N GLN A 321 -23.95 -7.74 -7.80
CA GLN A 321 -23.43 -8.16 -9.10
C GLN A 321 -22.12 -8.96 -9.01
N VAL A 322 -21.23 -8.63 -8.08
CA VAL A 322 -20.00 -9.39 -7.78
C VAL A 322 -20.37 -10.79 -7.27
N ARG A 323 -21.31 -10.88 -6.32
CA ARG A 323 -21.80 -12.15 -5.77
C ARG A 323 -22.49 -13.01 -6.83
N GLN A 324 -23.30 -12.40 -7.71
CA GLN A 324 -23.93 -13.10 -8.84
C GLN A 324 -22.92 -13.69 -9.84
N ARG A 325 -21.75 -13.05 -10.00
CA ARG A 325 -20.64 -13.54 -10.85
C ARG A 325 -19.79 -14.62 -10.18
N GLY A 326 -20.13 -15.03 -8.96
CA GLY A 326 -19.48 -16.13 -8.24
C GLY A 326 -18.26 -15.72 -7.41
N PHE A 327 -18.10 -14.43 -7.13
CA PHE A 327 -17.03 -13.91 -6.27
C PHE A 327 -17.55 -13.46 -4.91
N GLU A 328 -16.64 -13.20 -3.98
CA GLU A 328 -16.94 -12.69 -2.64
C GLU A 328 -16.20 -11.37 -2.41
N LEU A 329 -16.53 -10.69 -1.31
CA LEU A 329 -15.81 -9.51 -0.87
C LEU A 329 -14.82 -9.88 0.23
N ALA A 330 -13.71 -9.15 0.31
CA ALA A 330 -12.81 -9.27 1.45
C ALA A 330 -13.54 -8.85 2.74
N ASP A 331 -13.22 -9.50 3.86
CA ASP A 331 -13.80 -9.23 5.19
C ASP A 331 -13.67 -7.74 5.60
N SER A 332 -12.63 -7.06 5.12
CA SER A 332 -12.41 -5.61 5.29
C SER A 332 -13.52 -4.76 4.65
N THR A 333 -14.10 -5.24 3.56
CA THR A 333 -15.18 -4.57 2.81
C THR A 333 -16.56 -4.99 3.32
N GLU A 334 -16.73 -6.25 3.76
CA GLU A 334 -18.01 -6.76 4.27
C GLU A 334 -18.47 -6.04 5.56
N ASN A 335 -17.54 -5.65 6.43
CA ASN A 335 -17.85 -4.89 7.64
C ASN A 335 -18.27 -3.43 7.36
N ALA A 336 -18.04 -2.92 6.15
CA ALA A 336 -18.49 -1.59 5.72
C ALA A 336 -19.98 -1.57 5.30
N GLU A 337 -20.54 -2.75 4.95
CA GLU A 337 -21.94 -2.88 4.52
C GLU A 337 -22.94 -2.98 5.69
N ARG A 338 -22.46 -3.18 6.93
CA ARG A 338 -23.28 -3.32 8.14
C ARG A 338 -23.45 -2.00 8.88
#